data_AF-A0A535STG9-F1
#
_entry.id   AF-A0A535STG9-F1
#
_cell.length_a   1.000
_cell.length_b   1.000
_cell.length_c   1.000
_cell.angle_alpha   90.00
_cell.angle_beta   90.00
_cell.angle_gamma   90.00
#
_symmetry.space_group_name_H-M   'P 1'
#
loop_
_entity.id
_entity.type
_entity.pdbx_description
1 polymer ?
#
loop_
_entity_poly.entity_id
_entity_poly.type
_entity_poly.pdbx_seq_one_letter_code
_entity_poly.pdbx_strand_id
1 'polypeptide(L)'
;MSDPISRYARIGIWGAPIFAATLFFGTITHQPPPQTDLGGWSSYVTTNEFLFSHIFLSIGGSVFGAIGAISLGIVLIERGSVKLGLWGGLTGLSANVIGPSIYGIAAFAQPAIGRFYL
;
A
#
# COMPACT_ATOMS: atom_id res chain seq x y z
N MET A 1 -9.48 -11.25 32.19
CA MET A 1 -10.22 -11.43 30.92
C MET A 1 -9.46 -10.65 29.87
N SER A 2 -8.99 -11.27 28.79
CA SER A 2 -8.39 -10.51 27.69
C SER A 2 -9.46 -9.61 27.10
N ASP A 3 -9.25 -8.30 27.17
CA ASP A 3 -10.09 -7.31 26.51
C ASP A 3 -10.28 -7.71 25.03
N PRO A 4 -11.52 -7.83 24.53
CA PRO A 4 -11.79 -8.11 23.12
C PRO A 4 -10.97 -7.23 22.18
N ILE A 5 -10.74 -5.96 22.54
CA ILE A 5 -9.92 -5.02 21.76
C ILE A 5 -8.50 -5.56 21.59
N SER A 6 -7.84 -5.95 22.69
CA SER A 6 -6.48 -6.51 22.65
C SER A 6 -6.39 -7.78 21.79
N ARG A 7 -7.41 -8.64 21.84
CA ARG A 7 -7.45 -9.87 21.01
C ARG A 7 -7.52 -9.53 19.52
N TYR A 8 -8.42 -8.65 19.11
CA TYR A 8 -8.57 -8.27 17.72
C TYR A 8 -7.36 -7.46 17.22
N ALA A 9 -6.79 -6.59 18.04
CA ALA A 9 -5.59 -5.84 17.69
C ALA A 9 -4.39 -6.79 17.44
N ARG A 10 -4.20 -7.83 18.26
CA ARG A 10 -3.15 -8.84 18.02
C ARG A 10 -3.33 -9.59 16.70
N ILE A 11 -4.57 -9.88 16.30
CA ILE A 11 -4.86 -10.50 15.01
C ILE A 11 -4.59 -9.49 13.88
N GLY A 12 -5.10 -8.25 14.03
CA GLY A 12 -4.98 -7.21 13.01
C GLY A 12 -3.55 -6.73 12.76
N ILE A 13 -2.62 -6.91 13.70
CA ILE A 13 -1.19 -6.66 13.49
C ILE A 13 -0.65 -7.43 12.28
N TRP A 14 -1.19 -8.62 11.96
CA TRP A 14 -0.80 -9.37 10.77
C TRP A 14 -1.09 -8.63 9.45
N GLY A 15 -1.94 -7.61 9.46
CA GLY A 15 -2.11 -6.72 8.32
C GLY A 15 -0.80 -6.02 7.90
N ALA A 16 0.08 -5.70 8.85
CA ALA A 16 1.37 -5.04 8.56
C ALA A 16 2.33 -5.91 7.73
N PRO A 17 2.66 -7.16 8.11
CA PRO A 17 3.49 -8.02 7.26
C PRO A 17 2.80 -8.43 5.96
N ILE A 18 1.46 -8.56 5.94
CA ILE A 18 0.73 -8.79 4.67
C ILE A 18 0.92 -7.60 3.73
N PHE A 19 0.75 -6.37 4.23
CA PHE A 19 0.99 -5.15 3.45
C PHE A 19 2.43 -5.05 2.95
N ALA A 20 3.41 -5.38 3.80
CA ALA A 20 4.81 -5.40 3.38
C ALA A 20 5.05 -6.43 2.26
N ALA A 21 4.44 -7.62 2.37
CA ALA A 21 4.53 -8.64 1.34
C ALA A 21 3.88 -8.20 0.02
N THR A 22 2.69 -7.59 0.06
CA THR A 22 2.03 -7.12 -1.17
C THR A 22 2.83 -6.02 -1.85
N LEU A 23 3.39 -5.08 -1.09
CA LEU A 23 4.30 -4.06 -1.65
C LEU A 23 5.54 -4.71 -2.28
N PHE A 24 6.18 -5.66 -1.58
CA PHE A 24 7.34 -6.37 -2.11
C PHE A 24 7.03 -7.04 -3.45
N PHE A 25 5.94 -7.80 -3.53
CA PHE A 25 5.52 -8.46 -4.77
C PHE A 25 5.17 -7.45 -5.87
N GLY A 26 4.54 -6.32 -5.51
CA GLY A 26 4.22 -5.24 -6.46
C GLY A 26 5.44 -4.57 -7.10
N THR A 27 6.62 -4.72 -6.50
CA THR A 27 7.88 -4.13 -6.98
C THR A 27 8.78 -5.10 -7.75
N ILE A 28 8.37 -6.36 -7.95
CA ILE A 28 9.18 -7.34 -8.70
C ILE A 28 9.36 -6.90 -10.16
N THR A 29 8.29 -6.42 -10.79
CA THR A 29 8.33 -5.91 -12.16
C THR A 29 8.58 -4.40 -12.18
N HIS A 30 9.61 -4.02 -12.93
CA HIS A 30 10.11 -2.67 -12.97
C HIS A 30 9.61 -1.95 -14.21
N GLN A 31 9.06 -0.76 -14.01
CA GLN A 31 8.63 0.13 -15.08
C GLN A 31 9.85 0.71 -15.81
N PRO A 32 9.93 0.63 -17.15
CA PRO A 32 10.99 1.29 -17.91
C PRO A 32 11.00 2.81 -17.68
N PRO A 33 12.16 3.48 -17.66
CA PRO A 33 12.24 4.93 -17.47
C PRO A 33 11.69 5.68 -18.70
N PRO A 34 10.57 6.41 -18.58
CA PRO A 34 9.95 7.09 -19.74
C PRO A 34 10.81 8.19 -20.35
N GLN A 35 11.81 8.71 -19.62
CA GLN A 35 12.73 9.74 -20.10
C GLN A 35 13.72 9.21 -21.16
N THR A 36 14.01 7.91 -21.15
CA THR A 36 14.99 7.28 -22.06
C THR A 36 14.38 6.16 -22.91
N ASP A 37 13.25 5.59 -22.49
CA ASP A 37 12.52 4.53 -23.21
C ASP A 37 11.00 4.71 -23.07
N LEU A 38 10.45 5.69 -23.79
CA LEU A 38 9.03 5.99 -23.76
C LEU A 38 8.18 4.87 -24.40
N GLY A 39 8.72 4.15 -25.38
CA GLY A 39 8.02 3.06 -26.06
C GLY A 39 7.87 1.81 -25.18
N GLY A 40 8.96 1.39 -24.52
CA GLY A 40 8.93 0.32 -23.53
C GLY A 40 8.04 0.67 -22.34
N TRP A 41 8.14 1.91 -21.84
CA TRP A 41 7.24 2.41 -20.79
C TRP A 41 5.77 2.32 -21.20
N SER A 42 5.41 2.82 -22.39
CA SER A 42 4.03 2.84 -22.88
C SER A 42 3.46 1.43 -23.06
N SER A 43 4.27 0.52 -23.58
CA SER A 43 3.90 -0.90 -23.73
C SER A 43 3.68 -1.57 -22.38
N TYR A 44 4.51 -1.26 -21.38
CA TYR A 44 4.38 -1.82 -20.03
C TYR A 44 3.14 -1.29 -19.28
N VAL A 45 2.92 0.03 -19.25
CA VAL A 45 1.81 0.63 -18.49
C VAL A 45 0.43 0.32 -19.07
N THR A 46 0.35 -0.21 -20.28
CA THR A 46 -0.89 -0.63 -20.91
C THR A 46 -1.22 -2.11 -20.69
N THR A 47 -0.37 -2.85 -19.96
CA THR A 47 -0.60 -4.25 -19.62
C THR A 47 -1.61 -4.44 -18.49
N ASN A 48 -2.28 -5.60 -18.50
CA ASN A 48 -3.11 -6.04 -17.37
C ASN A 48 -2.27 -6.29 -16.11
N GLU A 49 -1.01 -6.69 -16.27
CA GLU A 49 -0.07 -6.90 -15.16
C GLU A 49 0.20 -5.59 -14.41
N PHE A 50 0.49 -4.51 -15.14
CA PHE A 50 0.67 -3.18 -14.55
C PHE A 50 -0.55 -2.76 -13.74
N LEU A 51 -1.75 -2.90 -14.32
CA LEU A 51 -3.00 -2.55 -13.66
C LEU A 51 -3.25 -3.42 -12.41
N PHE A 52 -3.02 -4.73 -12.53
CA PHE A 52 -3.18 -5.67 -11.43
C PHE A 52 -2.24 -5.34 -10.26
N SER A 53 -0.96 -5.06 -10.55
CA SER A 53 0.02 -4.68 -9.53
C SER A 53 -0.43 -3.43 -8.77
N HIS A 54 -0.90 -2.40 -9.48
CA HIS A 54 -1.34 -1.16 -8.83
C HIS A 54 -2.63 -1.31 -8.03
N ILE A 55 -3.65 -1.98 -8.59
CA ILE A 55 -4.95 -2.11 -7.92
C ILE A 55 -4.88 -3.12 -6.78
N PHE A 56 -4.34 -4.31 -7.01
CA PHE A 56 -4.42 -5.38 -6.02
C PHE A 56 -3.25 -5.36 -5.06
N LEU A 57 -2.01 -5.27 -5.57
CA LEU A 57 -0.83 -5.36 -4.71
C LEU A 57 -0.60 -4.06 -3.93
N SER A 58 -0.79 -2.90 -4.57
CA SER A 58 -0.61 -1.60 -3.90
C SER A 58 -1.87 -1.11 -3.18
N ILE A 59 -2.99 -0.89 -3.88
CA ILE A 59 -4.23 -0.36 -3.27
C ILE A 59 -4.93 -1.42 -2.40
N GLY A 60 -5.05 -2.66 -2.88
CA GLY A 60 -5.58 -3.77 -2.06
C GLY A 60 -4.69 -4.05 -0.85
N GLY A 61 -3.37 -3.99 -1.02
CA GLY A 61 -2.38 -4.07 0.04
C GLY A 61 -2.58 -3.03 1.14
N SER A 62 -2.90 -1.78 0.78
CA SER A 62 -3.04 -0.68 1.76
C SER A 62 -4.23 -0.86 2.71
N VAL A 63 -5.23 -1.66 2.35
CA VAL A 63 -6.29 -2.07 3.28
C VAL A 63 -5.68 -2.82 4.47
N PHE A 64 -4.77 -3.77 4.21
CA PHE A 64 -4.04 -4.48 5.25
C PHE A 64 -3.08 -3.55 5.99
N GLY A 65 -2.47 -2.59 5.29
CA GLY A 65 -1.59 -1.59 5.89
C GLY A 65 -2.31 -0.71 6.90
N ALA A 66 -3.52 -0.25 6.58
CA ALA A 66 -4.37 0.54 7.49
C ALA A 66 -4.81 -0.28 8.71
N ILE A 67 -5.27 -1.52 8.51
CA ILE A 67 -5.63 -2.44 9.59
C ILE A 67 -4.43 -2.69 10.51
N GLY A 68 -3.26 -2.96 9.92
CA GLY A 68 -2.01 -3.18 10.64
C GLY A 68 -1.58 -1.95 11.45
N ALA A 69 -1.66 -0.75 10.86
CA ALA A 69 -1.29 0.50 11.53
C ALA A 69 -2.18 0.80 12.75
N ILE A 70 -3.50 0.66 12.61
CA ILE A 70 -4.45 0.84 13.73
C ILE A 70 -4.16 -0.19 14.82
N SER A 71 -4.05 -1.47 14.43
CA SER A 71 -3.84 -2.57 15.36
C SER A 71 -2.51 -2.45 16.12
N LEU A 72 -1.44 -2.06 15.43
CA LEU A 72 -0.15 -1.79 16.05
C LEU A 72 -0.24 -0.59 17.00
N GLY A 73 -0.93 0.48 16.62
CA GLY A 73 -1.18 1.63 17.48
C GLY A 73 -1.86 1.24 18.80
N ILE A 74 -2.93 0.44 18.72
CA ILE A 74 -3.64 -0.10 19.90
C ILE A 74 -2.70 -0.91 20.77
N VAL A 75 -1.96 -1.86 20.20
CA VAL A 75 -1.04 -2.72 20.97
C VAL A 75 0.09 -1.91 21.62
N LEU A 76 0.59 -0.86 20.98
CA LEU A 76 1.59 0.02 21.56
C LEU A 76 1.03 0.84 22.73
N ILE A 77 -0.20 1.35 22.62
CA ILE A 77 -0.89 2.05 23.70
C ILE A 77 -1.10 1.10 24.89
N GLU A 78 -1.62 -0.11 24.65
CA GLU A 78 -1.85 -1.12 25.69
C GLU A 78 -0.57 -1.53 26.42
N ARG A 79 0.58 -1.51 25.73
CA ARG A 79 1.90 -1.80 26.30
C ARG A 79 2.57 -0.62 27.02
N GLY A 80 1.87 0.52 27.13
CA GLY A 80 2.33 1.72 27.83
C GLY A 80 3.04 2.76 26.94
N SER A 81 3.24 2.47 25.65
CA SER A 81 3.90 3.36 24.70
C SER A 81 2.90 4.30 24.00
N VAL A 82 2.14 5.07 24.78
CA VAL A 82 1.00 5.88 24.29
C VAL A 82 1.38 6.83 23.18
N LYS A 83 2.47 7.61 23.35
CA LYS A 83 2.93 8.56 22.33
C LYS A 83 3.26 7.87 21.00
N LEU A 84 3.93 6.72 21.07
CA LEU A 84 4.32 5.94 19.89
C LEU A 84 3.09 5.36 19.19
N GLY A 85 2.11 4.85 19.95
CA GLY A 85 0.88 4.31 19.36
C GLY A 85 0.02 5.39 18.71
N LEU A 86 -0.08 6.59 19.30
CA LEU A 86 -0.81 7.72 18.70
C LEU A 86 -0.10 8.26 17.46
N TRP A 87 1.19 8.58 17.55
CA TRP A 87 1.93 9.11 16.41
C TRP A 87 2.09 8.07 15.30
N GLY A 88 2.39 6.81 15.65
CA GLY A 88 2.48 5.72 14.69
C GLY A 88 1.15 5.40 14.00
N GLY A 89 0.04 5.46 14.74
CA GLY A 89 -1.31 5.34 14.16
C GLY A 89 -1.61 6.49 13.21
N LEU A 90 -1.34 7.74 13.62
CA LEU A 90 -1.57 8.93 12.79
C LEU A 90 -0.75 8.90 11.50
N THR A 91 0.56 8.68 11.60
CA THR A 91 1.46 8.67 10.42
C THR A 91 1.20 7.45 9.55
N GLY A 92 0.98 6.28 10.14
CA GLY A 92 0.67 5.05 9.43
C GLY A 92 -0.63 5.14 8.64
N LEU A 93 -1.70 5.69 9.23
CA LEU A 93 -2.95 5.93 8.51
C LEU A 93 -2.80 6.99 7.42
N SER A 94 -2.12 8.09 7.72
CA SER A 94 -1.89 9.15 6.72
C SER A 94 -1.13 8.61 5.50
N ALA A 95 -0.09 7.80 5.72
CA ALA A 95 0.64 7.13 4.64
C ALA A 95 -0.26 6.18 3.83
N ASN A 96 -1.15 5.44 4.49
CA ASN A 96 -2.11 4.52 3.84
C ASN A 96 -3.26 5.24 3.13
N VAL A 97 -3.40 6.55 3.27
CA VAL A 97 -4.32 7.36 2.44
C VAL A 97 -3.56 8.01 1.29
N ILE A 98 -2.41 8.64 1.59
CA ILE A 98 -1.62 9.39 0.61
C ILE A 98 -1.03 8.46 -0.46
N GLY A 99 -0.41 7.35 -0.04
CA GLY A 99 0.25 6.41 -0.96
C GLY A 99 -0.71 5.85 -2.03
N PRO A 100 -1.84 5.23 -1.63
CA PRO A 100 -2.83 4.70 -2.58
C PRO A 100 -3.46 5.75 -3.48
N SER A 101 -3.57 7.01 -3.04
CA SER A 101 -4.03 8.11 -3.90
C SER A 101 -3.09 8.30 -5.10
N ILE A 102 -1.77 8.20 -4.88
CA ILE A 102 -0.76 8.27 -5.94
C ILE A 102 -0.84 7.04 -6.84
N TYR A 103 -0.96 5.84 -6.26
CA TYR A 103 -1.08 4.59 -7.02
C TYR A 103 -2.35 4.56 -7.88
N GLY A 104 -3.46 5.11 -7.39
CA GLY A 104 -4.70 5.27 -8.16
C GLY A 104 -4.51 6.16 -9.37
N ILE A 105 -3.87 7.33 -9.20
CA ILE A 105 -3.53 8.20 -10.34
C ILE A 105 -2.67 7.44 -11.34
N ALA A 106 -1.63 6.74 -10.90
CA ALA A 106 -0.77 5.96 -11.78
C ALA A 106 -1.55 4.86 -12.54
N ALA A 107 -2.40 4.10 -11.83
CA ALA A 107 -3.19 2.99 -12.37
C ALA A 107 -4.15 3.40 -13.50
N PHE A 108 -4.62 4.65 -13.51
CA PHE A 108 -5.58 5.13 -14.50
C PHE A 108 -4.98 6.10 -15.52
N ALA A 109 -4.11 7.01 -15.09
CA ALA A 109 -3.51 8.02 -15.96
C ALA A 109 -2.39 7.44 -16.83
N GLN A 110 -1.49 6.62 -16.28
CA GLN A 110 -0.37 6.08 -17.05
C GLN A 110 -0.81 5.19 -18.22
N PRO A 111 -1.80 4.26 -18.06
CA PRO A 111 -2.28 3.49 -19.21
C PRO A 111 -2.95 4.35 -20.28
N ALA A 112 -3.64 5.43 -19.89
CA ALA A 112 -4.23 6.36 -20.86
C ALA A 112 -3.16 7.06 -21.68
N ILE A 113 -2.12 7.59 -21.02
CA ILE A 113 -0.97 8.22 -21.66
C ILE A 113 -0.23 7.22 -22.56
N GLY A 114 0.03 6.00 -22.08
CA GLY A 114 0.68 4.95 -22.88
C GLY A 114 -0.10 4.60 -24.15
N ARG A 115 -1.44 4.51 -24.06
CA ARG A 115 -2.31 4.30 -25.24
C ARG A 115 -2.37 5.50 -26.19
N PHE A 116 -2.09 6.72 -25.72
CA PHE A 116 -1.99 7.88 -26.62
C PHE A 116 -0.67 7.93 -27.39
N TYR A 117 0.38 7.31 -26.84
CA TYR A 117 1.69 7.22 -27.49
C TYR A 117 1.76 6.09 -28.53
N LEU A 118 1.22 4.91 -28.20
CA LEU A 118 1.19 3.73 -29.06
C LEU A 118 0.20 3.88 -30.22
#